data_AF-A0A212CKX3-F1
#
_entry.id   AF-A0A212CKX3-F1
#
_cell.length_a   1.000
_cell.length_b   1.000
_cell.length_c   1.000
_cell.angle_alpha   90.00
_cell.angle_beta   90.00
_cell.angle_gamma   90.00
#
_symmetry.space_group_name_H-M   'P 1'
#
loop_
_entity.id
_entity.type
_entity.pdbx_description
1 polymer ?
#
loop_
_entity_poly.entity_id
_entity_poly.type
_entity_poly.pdbx_seq_one_letter_code
_entity_poly.pdbx_strand_id
1 'polypeptide(L)'
;SINIMELTLQKYGSYEKFEQATGGSLLSKTRIWSHVRKYMVKEGCMGTHYFRGINNLQQPWNSWTGRKKLELKPNNPTEEGLASIHSVLFRKDPFLWRAALLYYTVYRASQMSFCELFRDIGKFVKDPNTRWDYCVRAKRGWTDTSQPGCFSKDQVYLDGILQILRYRETIDFHLLTTLGKVSYEDVDRLKGLAVTENMRIPHFLQDHSRYMEHLEKIME
;
A
#
# COMPACT_ATOMS: atom_id res chain seq x y z
N SER A 1 -12.93 -6.24 -30.52
CA SER A 1 -12.66 -4.81 -30.20
C SER A 1 -12.37 -3.94 -31.42
N ILE A 2 -11.59 -4.39 -32.42
CA ILE A 2 -11.25 -3.57 -33.61
C ILE A 2 -12.50 -3.14 -34.41
N ASN A 3 -13.43 -4.07 -34.67
CA ASN A 3 -14.64 -3.78 -35.44
C ASN A 3 -15.60 -2.77 -34.76
N ILE A 4 -15.63 -2.75 -33.42
CA ILE A 4 -16.41 -1.76 -32.65
C ILE A 4 -15.76 -0.38 -32.77
N MET A 5 -14.43 -0.31 -32.67
CA MET A 5 -13.68 0.94 -32.81
C MET A 5 -13.82 1.53 -34.21
N GLU A 6 -13.76 0.72 -35.27
CA GLU A 6 -13.94 1.17 -36.65
C GLU A 6 -15.34 1.71 -36.92
N LEU A 7 -16.38 1.03 -36.44
CA LEU A 7 -17.77 1.51 -36.56
C LEU A 7 -18.01 2.79 -35.74
N THR A 8 -17.40 2.90 -34.56
CA THR A 8 -17.43 4.12 -33.76
C THR A 8 -16.72 5.27 -34.47
N LEU A 9 -15.56 5.03 -35.09
CA LEU A 9 -14.84 6.05 -35.85
C LEU A 9 -15.59 6.44 -37.13
N GLN A 10 -16.23 5.50 -37.83
CA GLN A 10 -17.11 5.82 -38.97
C GLN A 10 -18.30 6.70 -38.55
N LYS A 11 -18.92 6.40 -37.41
CA LYS A 11 -20.13 7.09 -36.96
C LYS A 11 -19.85 8.46 -36.32
N TYR A 12 -18.77 8.59 -35.56
CA TYR A 12 -18.46 9.78 -34.77
C TYR A 12 -17.26 10.57 -35.31
N GLY A 13 -16.53 10.04 -36.29
CA GLY A 13 -15.39 10.69 -36.96
C GLY A 13 -14.10 10.72 -36.15
N SER A 14 -14.19 10.76 -34.83
CA SER A 14 -13.06 10.59 -33.92
C SER A 14 -13.52 10.00 -32.58
N TYR A 15 -12.56 9.48 -31.82
CA TYR A 15 -12.81 8.95 -30.49
C TYR A 15 -13.26 10.04 -29.50
N GLU A 16 -12.67 11.24 -29.58
CA GLU A 16 -13.03 12.39 -28.74
C GLU A 16 -14.47 12.84 -28.97
N LYS A 17 -14.94 12.81 -30.22
CA LYS A 17 -16.34 13.13 -30.56
C LYS A 17 -17.31 12.07 -30.06
N PHE A 18 -16.92 10.80 -30.12
CA PHE A 18 -17.68 9.72 -29.48
C PHE A 18 -17.78 9.94 -27.97
N GLU A 19 -16.67 10.18 -27.27
CA GLU A 19 -16.68 10.43 -25.83
C GLU A 19 -17.51 11.67 -25.44
N GLN A 20 -17.44 12.75 -26.22
CA GLN A 20 -18.30 13.92 -25.99
C GLN A 20 -19.79 13.60 -26.19
N ALA A 21 -20.13 12.76 -27.16
CA ALA A 21 -21.52 12.43 -27.48
C ALA A 21 -22.11 11.36 -26.55
N THR A 22 -21.31 10.45 -26.00
CA THR A 22 -21.80 9.29 -25.23
C THR A 22 -21.30 9.24 -23.78
N GLY A 23 -20.25 9.99 -23.42
CA GLY A 23 -19.55 9.90 -22.14
C GLY A 23 -20.34 10.38 -20.92
N GLY A 24 -21.57 10.87 -21.12
CA GLY A 24 -22.41 11.40 -20.05
C GLY A 24 -21.79 12.64 -19.40
N SER A 25 -22.41 13.13 -18.33
CA SER A 25 -21.85 14.22 -17.55
C SER A 25 -20.70 13.70 -16.68
N LEU A 26 -19.55 14.41 -16.68
CA LEU A 26 -18.44 14.12 -15.76
C LEU A 26 -18.97 14.04 -14.33
N LEU A 27 -18.69 12.94 -13.64
CA LEU A 27 -19.04 12.81 -12.23
C LEU A 27 -18.34 13.91 -11.44
N SER A 28 -19.09 14.60 -10.58
CA SER A 28 -18.49 15.60 -9.68
C SER A 28 -17.41 14.96 -8.82
N LYS A 29 -16.37 15.73 -8.44
CA LYS A 29 -15.30 15.25 -7.54
C LYS A 29 -15.88 14.53 -6.33
N THR A 30 -16.97 15.05 -5.74
CA THR A 30 -17.67 14.46 -4.60
C THR A 30 -18.29 13.08 -4.92
N ARG A 31 -18.89 12.90 -6.09
CA ARG A 31 -19.46 11.61 -6.53
C ARG A 31 -18.39 10.58 -6.86
N ILE A 32 -17.31 11.00 -7.52
CA ILE A 32 -16.13 10.16 -7.73
C ILE A 32 -15.59 9.69 -6.38
N TRP A 33 -15.35 10.63 -5.46
CA TRP A 33 -14.88 10.33 -4.11
C TRP A 33 -15.82 9.38 -3.34
N SER A 34 -17.13 9.48 -3.51
CA SER A 34 -18.09 8.58 -2.87
C SER A 34 -17.99 7.14 -3.39
N HIS A 35 -17.89 6.95 -4.71
CA HIS A 35 -17.74 5.63 -5.32
C HIS A 35 -16.38 5.01 -5.01
N VAL A 36 -15.32 5.82 -5.13
CA VAL A 36 -13.96 5.48 -4.74
C VAL A 36 -13.93 5.06 -3.28
N ARG A 37 -14.57 5.81 -2.37
CA ARG A 37 -14.67 5.46 -0.94
C ARG A 37 -15.39 4.11 -0.72
N LYS A 38 -16.54 3.88 -1.36
CA LYS A 38 -17.28 2.60 -1.25
C LYS A 38 -16.45 1.42 -1.76
N TYR A 39 -15.80 1.57 -2.90
CA TYR A 39 -14.94 0.55 -3.48
C TYR A 39 -13.69 0.30 -2.61
N MET A 40 -13.06 1.35 -2.09
CA MET A 40 -11.84 1.25 -1.28
C MET A 40 -12.07 0.68 0.12
N VAL A 41 -13.23 0.94 0.72
CA VAL A 41 -13.67 0.29 1.96
C VAL A 41 -13.89 -1.21 1.71
N LYS A 42 -14.45 -1.57 0.56
CA LYS A 42 -14.67 -2.97 0.16
C LYS A 42 -13.35 -3.72 -0.09
N GLU A 43 -12.35 -3.07 -0.70
CA GLU A 43 -11.09 -3.73 -1.13
C GLU A 43 -9.98 -3.75 -0.06
N GLY A 44 -10.16 -3.16 1.13
CA GLY A 44 -9.20 -3.21 2.24
C GLY A 44 -7.86 -2.49 2.03
N CYS A 45 -7.44 -2.24 0.78
CA CYS A 45 -6.11 -1.82 0.37
C CYS A 45 -5.77 -0.33 0.66
N MET A 46 -6.78 0.52 0.88
CA MET A 46 -6.55 1.95 1.23
C MET A 46 -7.33 2.42 2.45
N GLY A 47 -8.13 1.56 3.08
CA GLY A 47 -8.80 1.89 4.34
C GLY A 47 -7.81 2.29 5.42
N THR A 48 -6.71 1.54 5.55
CA THR A 48 -5.65 1.73 6.56
C THR A 48 -5.06 3.13 6.52
N HIS A 49 -4.48 3.54 5.38
CA HIS A 49 -3.89 4.87 5.25
C HIS A 49 -4.94 5.98 5.33
N TYR A 50 -6.17 5.72 4.88
CA TYR A 50 -7.26 6.70 4.96
C TYR A 50 -7.67 6.97 6.41
N PHE A 51 -8.03 5.94 7.17
CA PHE A 51 -8.43 6.09 8.58
C PHE A 51 -7.28 6.63 9.42
N ARG A 52 -6.07 6.07 9.27
CA ARG A 52 -4.89 6.57 9.97
C ARG A 52 -4.53 8.00 9.55
N GLY A 53 -4.75 8.36 8.28
CA GLY A 53 -4.57 9.72 7.79
C GLY A 53 -5.53 10.71 8.43
N ILE A 54 -6.83 10.38 8.50
CA ILE A 54 -7.84 11.24 9.15
C ILE A 54 -7.55 11.38 10.63
N ASN A 55 -7.28 10.27 11.32
CA ASN A 55 -6.99 10.31 12.75
C ASN A 55 -5.71 11.11 13.01
N ASN A 56 -4.68 10.96 12.18
CA ASN A 56 -3.42 11.70 12.31
C ASN A 56 -3.63 13.22 12.28
N LEU A 57 -4.57 13.75 11.49
CA LEU A 57 -4.82 15.20 11.41
C LEU A 57 -5.25 15.81 12.75
N GLN A 58 -5.86 15.01 13.63
CA GLN A 58 -6.36 15.45 14.92
C GLN A 58 -5.29 15.38 16.02
N GLN A 59 -4.15 14.73 15.74
CA GLN A 59 -3.14 14.48 16.76
C GLN A 59 -2.14 15.64 16.92
N PRO A 60 -1.56 15.84 18.12
CA PRO A 60 -0.51 16.84 18.35
C PRO A 60 0.74 16.67 17.47
N TRP A 61 0.97 15.44 16.99
CA TRP A 61 2.07 15.07 16.09
C TRP A 61 1.69 15.05 14.61
N ASN A 62 0.58 15.70 14.23
CA ASN A 62 0.15 15.77 12.82
C ASN A 62 1.16 16.47 11.90
N SER A 63 2.06 17.29 12.46
CA SER A 63 3.04 18.11 11.77
C SER A 63 4.47 17.65 12.07
N TRP A 64 5.40 17.93 11.16
CA TRP A 64 6.82 17.62 11.34
C TRP A 64 7.39 18.16 12.66
N THR A 65 7.03 19.39 13.03
CA THR A 65 7.45 20.02 14.29
C THR A 65 6.94 19.25 15.51
N GLY A 66 5.67 18.83 15.50
CA GLY A 66 5.10 18.00 16.58
C GLY A 66 5.78 16.64 16.69
N ARG A 67 6.06 15.99 15.55
CA ARG A 67 6.80 14.72 15.51
C ARG A 67 8.21 14.85 16.07
N LYS A 68 8.92 15.92 15.70
CA LYS A 68 10.29 16.19 16.16
C LYS A 68 10.33 16.47 17.66
N LYS A 69 9.38 17.26 18.19
CA LYS A 69 9.28 17.57 19.61
C LYS A 69 9.11 16.33 20.48
N LEU A 70 8.42 15.31 19.96
CA LEU A 70 8.18 14.04 20.65
C LEU A 70 9.18 12.94 20.24
N GLU A 71 10.18 13.26 19.41
CA GLU A 71 11.17 12.30 18.91
C GLU A 71 10.52 11.02 18.35
N LEU A 72 9.50 11.20 17.49
CA LEU A 72 8.77 10.06 16.94
C LEU A 72 9.62 9.23 15.98
N LYS A 73 9.48 7.91 16.09
CA LYS A 73 10.13 6.98 15.17
C LYS A 73 9.52 7.12 13.76
N PRO A 74 10.27 6.71 12.71
CA PRO A 74 9.72 6.65 11.37
C PRO A 74 8.48 5.75 11.33
N ASN A 75 7.35 6.30 10.89
CA ASN A 75 6.11 5.55 10.77
C ASN A 75 6.03 4.68 9.52
N ASN A 76 6.91 4.91 8.53
CA ASN A 76 6.81 4.29 7.22
C ASN A 76 6.78 2.75 7.26
N PRO A 77 7.63 2.04 8.04
CA PRO A 77 7.53 0.59 8.18
C PRO A 77 6.18 0.12 8.70
N THR A 78 5.62 0.82 9.70
CA THR A 78 4.27 0.51 10.23
C THR A 78 3.18 0.75 9.20
N GLU A 79 3.22 1.88 8.50
CA GLU A 79 2.25 2.22 7.47
C GLU A 79 2.23 1.20 6.33
N GLU A 80 3.40 0.90 5.77
CA GLU A 80 3.54 -0.02 4.62
C GLU A 80 3.32 -1.48 5.03
N GLY A 81 3.71 -1.86 6.26
CA GLY A 81 3.44 -3.17 6.84
C GLY A 81 1.94 -3.43 7.00
N LEU A 82 1.22 -2.52 7.66
CA LEU A 82 -0.23 -2.63 7.83
C LEU A 82 -0.96 -2.62 6.48
N ALA A 83 -0.56 -1.76 5.53
CA ALA A 83 -1.18 -1.74 4.21
C ALA A 83 -0.95 -3.06 3.45
N SER A 84 0.24 -3.64 3.55
CA SER A 84 0.58 -4.90 2.90
C SER A 84 -0.20 -6.08 3.50
N ILE A 85 -0.31 -6.16 4.83
CA ILE A 85 -1.15 -7.15 5.53
C ILE A 85 -2.62 -7.01 5.12
N HIS A 86 -3.16 -5.79 5.18
CA HIS A 86 -4.57 -5.55 4.86
C HIS A 86 -4.91 -5.80 3.38
N SER A 87 -3.92 -5.78 2.48
CA SER A 87 -4.12 -6.14 1.06
C SER A 87 -4.38 -7.63 0.81
N VAL A 88 -4.02 -8.49 1.77
CA VAL A 88 -4.21 -9.95 1.72
C VAL A 88 -5.19 -10.50 2.76
N LEU A 89 -5.59 -9.68 3.73
CA LEU A 89 -6.38 -10.05 4.92
C LEU A 89 -7.63 -10.89 4.64
N PHE A 90 -8.36 -10.60 3.56
CA PHE A 90 -9.60 -11.32 3.19
C PHE A 90 -9.44 -12.25 1.99
N ARG A 91 -8.21 -12.51 1.56
CA ARG A 91 -7.97 -13.46 0.46
C ARG A 91 -8.16 -14.88 0.98
N LYS A 92 -8.64 -15.76 0.09
CA LYS A 92 -8.74 -17.19 0.38
C LYS A 92 -7.38 -17.74 0.81
N ASP A 93 -6.35 -17.40 0.04
CA ASP A 93 -4.96 -17.78 0.25
C ASP A 93 -4.12 -16.50 0.43
N PRO A 94 -3.79 -16.09 1.68
CA PRO A 94 -3.27 -14.76 1.97
C PRO A 94 -1.74 -14.66 1.82
N PHE A 95 -1.21 -15.15 0.70
CA PHE A 95 0.24 -15.20 0.47
C PHE A 95 0.89 -13.82 0.41
N LEU A 96 1.98 -13.65 1.16
CA LEU A 96 2.84 -12.46 1.15
C LEU A 96 3.83 -12.42 -0.03
N TRP A 97 3.59 -13.22 -1.07
CA TRP A 97 4.51 -13.46 -2.19
C TRP A 97 4.98 -12.16 -2.85
N ARG A 98 4.11 -11.16 -2.98
CA ARG A 98 4.44 -9.89 -3.63
C ARG A 98 5.45 -9.10 -2.81
N ALA A 99 5.26 -9.00 -1.49
CA ALA A 99 6.20 -8.32 -0.60
C ALA A 99 7.54 -9.06 -0.56
N ALA A 100 7.51 -10.40 -0.51
CA ALA A 100 8.70 -11.24 -0.57
C ALA A 100 9.48 -11.05 -1.88
N LEU A 101 8.79 -11.09 -3.03
CA LEU A 101 9.42 -10.91 -4.33
C LEU A 101 9.98 -9.50 -4.52
N LEU A 102 9.28 -8.46 -4.05
CA LEU A 102 9.81 -7.09 -4.06
C LEU A 102 11.10 -6.98 -3.25
N TYR A 103 11.12 -7.53 -2.04
CA TYR A 103 12.31 -7.55 -1.18
C TYR A 103 13.47 -8.28 -1.86
N TYR A 104 13.22 -9.48 -2.36
CA TYR A 104 14.19 -10.29 -3.09
C TYR A 104 14.74 -9.56 -4.32
N THR A 105 13.86 -8.93 -5.11
CA THR A 105 14.25 -8.20 -6.33
C THR A 105 15.20 -7.06 -5.98
N VAL A 106 14.89 -6.28 -4.95
CA VAL A 106 15.79 -5.19 -4.48
C VAL A 106 17.14 -5.76 -4.04
N TYR A 107 17.13 -6.81 -3.21
CA TYR A 107 18.36 -7.45 -2.75
C TYR A 107 19.22 -7.91 -3.93
N ARG A 108 18.64 -8.62 -4.90
CA ARG A 108 19.37 -9.07 -6.10
C ARG A 108 19.83 -7.91 -6.98
N ALA A 109 19.04 -6.85 -7.13
CA ALA A 109 19.43 -5.65 -7.87
C ALA A 109 20.71 -5.01 -7.31
N SER A 110 20.92 -5.06 -5.98
CA SER A 110 22.13 -4.55 -5.34
C SER A 110 23.41 -5.26 -5.78
N GLN A 111 23.30 -6.47 -6.34
CA GLN A 111 24.42 -7.34 -6.70
C GLN A 111 24.54 -7.61 -8.21
N MET A 112 23.63 -7.06 -9.04
CA MET A 112 23.47 -7.47 -10.44
C MET A 112 23.20 -6.29 -11.34
N SER A 113 23.58 -6.38 -12.61
CA SER A 113 23.09 -5.48 -13.67
C SER A 113 21.58 -5.63 -13.89
N PHE A 114 20.96 -4.70 -14.62
CA PHE A 114 19.54 -4.80 -15.00
C PHE A 114 19.25 -6.05 -15.82
N CYS A 115 20.10 -6.38 -16.79
CA CYS A 115 19.91 -7.55 -17.65
C CYS A 115 20.02 -8.87 -16.87
N GLU A 116 20.97 -8.98 -15.94
CA GLU A 116 21.09 -10.15 -15.07
C GLU A 116 19.89 -10.28 -14.13
N LEU A 117 19.46 -9.16 -13.52
CA LEU A 117 18.27 -9.12 -12.69
C LEU A 117 17.04 -9.58 -13.47
N PHE A 118 16.81 -9.07 -14.68
CA PHE A 118 15.68 -9.43 -15.52
C PHE A 118 15.64 -10.94 -15.85
N ARG A 119 16.81 -11.54 -16.09
CA ARG A 119 16.92 -13.00 -16.28
C ARG A 119 16.64 -13.75 -14.97
N ASP A 120 17.19 -13.29 -13.85
CA ASP A 120 17.03 -13.94 -12.55
C ASP A 120 15.57 -13.95 -12.06
N ILE A 121 14.87 -12.82 -12.18
CA ILE A 121 13.44 -12.74 -11.82
C ILE A 121 12.57 -13.67 -12.69
N GLY A 122 13.06 -14.09 -13.87
CA GLY A 122 12.46 -15.12 -14.73
C GLY A 122 12.21 -16.47 -14.05
N LYS A 123 12.89 -16.75 -12.93
CA LYS A 123 12.61 -17.91 -12.09
C LYS A 123 11.19 -17.88 -11.52
N PHE A 124 10.71 -16.69 -11.14
CA PHE A 124 9.44 -16.50 -10.43
C PHE A 124 8.35 -15.86 -11.29
N VAL A 125 8.71 -14.92 -12.17
CA VAL A 125 7.75 -14.17 -13.01
C VAL A 125 8.02 -14.48 -14.48
N LYS A 126 7.09 -15.13 -15.16
CA LYS A 126 7.28 -15.55 -16.57
C LYS A 126 7.03 -14.42 -17.55
N ASP A 127 5.97 -13.65 -17.32
CA ASP A 127 5.60 -12.51 -18.16
C ASP A 127 6.73 -11.46 -18.19
N PRO A 128 7.28 -11.13 -19.37
CA PRO A 128 8.41 -10.20 -19.48
C PRO A 128 8.04 -8.77 -19.09
N ASN A 129 6.79 -8.33 -19.30
CA ASN A 129 6.37 -6.96 -18.92
C ASN A 129 6.32 -6.80 -17.40
N THR A 130 5.73 -7.77 -16.71
CA THR A 130 5.71 -7.80 -15.24
C THR A 130 7.12 -7.88 -14.68
N ARG A 131 8.01 -8.68 -15.27
CA ARG A 131 9.43 -8.72 -14.89
C ARG A 131 10.12 -7.39 -15.03
N TRP A 132 9.89 -6.72 -16.16
CA TRP A 132 10.44 -5.40 -16.44
C TRP A 132 10.02 -4.42 -15.35
N ASP A 133 8.75 -4.42 -14.94
CA ASP A 133 8.24 -3.56 -13.86
C ASP A 133 8.99 -3.78 -12.53
N TYR A 134 9.22 -5.04 -12.14
CA TYR A 134 10.01 -5.36 -10.95
C TYR A 134 11.45 -4.82 -11.05
N CYS A 135 12.10 -5.03 -12.20
CA CYS A 135 13.48 -4.58 -12.42
C CYS A 135 13.59 -3.05 -12.40
N VAL A 136 12.68 -2.35 -13.09
CA VAL A 136 12.64 -0.88 -13.10
C VAL A 136 12.42 -0.33 -11.70
N ARG A 137 11.49 -0.90 -10.92
CA ARG A 137 11.27 -0.45 -9.54
C ARG A 137 12.52 -0.56 -8.67
N ALA A 138 13.27 -1.66 -8.82
CA ALA A 138 14.50 -1.90 -8.06
C ALA A 138 15.72 -1.13 -8.59
N LYS A 139 15.73 -0.71 -9.86
CA LYS A 139 16.85 0.00 -10.50
C LYS A 139 16.59 1.47 -10.80
N ARG A 140 15.39 2.00 -10.54
CA ARG A 140 15.06 3.40 -10.84
C ARG A 140 16.02 4.37 -10.15
N GLY A 141 16.37 5.43 -10.86
CA GLY A 141 17.28 6.46 -10.37
C GLY A 141 18.78 6.13 -10.54
N TRP A 142 19.13 4.94 -11.04
CA TRP A 142 20.51 4.62 -11.41
C TRP A 142 20.83 5.03 -12.85
N THR A 143 21.91 5.78 -13.02
CA THR A 143 22.35 6.29 -14.34
C THR A 143 22.96 5.18 -15.20
N ASP A 144 23.83 4.34 -14.61
CA ASP A 144 24.39 3.18 -15.28
C ASP A 144 23.79 1.89 -14.69
N THR A 145 22.88 1.29 -15.45
CA THR A 145 22.17 0.07 -15.04
C THR A 145 22.92 -1.22 -15.41
N SER A 146 24.09 -1.11 -16.04
CA SER A 146 25.01 -2.23 -16.24
C SER A 146 25.73 -2.61 -14.94
N GLN A 147 25.80 -1.70 -13.97
CA GLN A 147 26.46 -1.92 -12.69
C GLN A 147 25.49 -2.44 -11.60
N PRO A 148 26.01 -3.14 -10.58
CA PRO A 148 25.28 -3.41 -9.34
C PRO A 148 24.80 -2.12 -8.66
N GLY A 149 23.62 -2.16 -8.05
CA GLY A 149 23.03 -1.00 -7.38
C GLY A 149 21.50 -1.08 -7.34
N CYS A 150 20.87 -0.57 -6.29
CA CYS A 150 19.41 -0.65 -6.18
C CYS A 150 18.79 0.61 -5.57
N PHE A 151 17.49 0.77 -5.81
CA PHE A 151 16.61 1.68 -5.08
C PHE A 151 15.81 0.86 -4.05
N SER A 152 16.19 0.95 -2.78
CA SER A 152 15.77 -0.01 -1.75
C SER A 152 14.39 0.22 -1.15
N LYS A 153 13.64 1.20 -1.64
CA LYS A 153 12.34 1.62 -1.07
C LYS A 153 11.37 0.47 -0.86
N ASP A 154 11.30 -0.47 -1.80
CA ASP A 154 10.30 -1.55 -1.76
C ASP A 154 10.64 -2.66 -0.73
N GLN A 155 11.81 -2.65 -0.09
CA GLN A 155 12.10 -3.59 1.02
C GLN A 155 11.22 -3.34 2.25
N VAL A 156 10.76 -2.10 2.42
CA VAL A 156 9.97 -1.69 3.59
C VAL A 156 8.63 -2.43 3.71
N TYR A 157 8.09 -2.95 2.60
CA TYR A 157 6.84 -3.70 2.62
C TYR A 157 6.99 -4.99 3.45
N LEU A 158 7.96 -5.84 3.10
CA LEU A 158 8.19 -7.09 3.81
C LEU A 158 8.72 -6.84 5.22
N ASP A 159 9.66 -5.90 5.37
CA ASP A 159 10.21 -5.52 6.68
C ASP A 159 9.09 -5.07 7.63
N GLY A 160 8.20 -4.18 7.17
CA GLY A 160 7.03 -3.73 7.93
C GLY A 160 6.06 -4.87 8.28
N ILE A 161 5.77 -5.78 7.34
CA ILE A 161 4.93 -6.96 7.61
C ILE A 161 5.54 -7.79 8.73
N LEU A 162 6.82 -8.14 8.62
CA LEU A 162 7.51 -8.98 9.60
C LEU A 162 7.53 -8.34 10.99
N GLN A 163 7.74 -7.02 11.08
CA GLN A 163 7.67 -6.31 12.34
C GLN A 163 6.27 -6.37 12.96
N ILE A 164 5.22 -6.06 12.19
CA ILE A 164 3.84 -6.08 12.69
C ILE A 164 3.42 -7.49 13.13
N LEU A 165 3.68 -8.51 12.32
CA LEU A 165 3.33 -9.89 12.66
C LEU A 165 4.13 -10.40 13.86
N ARG A 166 5.41 -10.01 14.00
CA ARG A 166 6.25 -10.38 15.15
C ARG A 166 5.71 -9.85 16.46
N TYR A 167 5.19 -8.63 16.47
CA TYR A 167 4.71 -7.95 17.67
C TYR A 167 3.18 -7.92 17.79
N ARG A 168 2.45 -8.68 16.96
CA ARG A 168 0.98 -8.63 16.86
C ARG A 168 0.25 -8.80 18.19
N GLU A 169 0.75 -9.68 19.07
CA GLU A 169 0.17 -9.92 20.40
C GLU A 169 0.33 -8.74 21.36
N THR A 170 1.34 -7.88 21.12
CA THR A 170 1.63 -6.71 21.96
C THR A 170 1.06 -5.41 21.39
N ILE A 171 0.72 -5.39 20.10
CA ILE A 171 0.22 -4.20 19.43
C ILE A 171 -1.28 -4.05 19.69
N ASP A 172 -1.66 -2.97 20.36
CA ASP A 172 -3.06 -2.52 20.36
C ASP A 172 -3.39 -1.92 18.98
N PHE A 173 -3.92 -2.74 18.07
CA PHE A 173 -4.26 -2.32 16.70
C PHE A 173 -5.36 -1.24 16.64
N HIS A 174 -6.25 -1.22 17.63
CA HIS A 174 -7.26 -0.17 17.75
C HIS A 174 -6.59 1.15 18.04
N LEU A 175 -5.81 1.20 19.13
CA LEU A 175 -5.09 2.40 19.54
C LEU A 175 -4.09 2.82 18.47
N LEU A 176 -3.34 1.90 17.89
CA LEU A 176 -2.42 2.18 16.78
C LEU A 176 -3.17 2.89 15.64
N THR A 177 -4.35 2.44 15.27
CA THR A 177 -5.17 3.09 14.22
C THR A 177 -5.68 4.47 14.63
N THR A 178 -6.11 4.65 15.88
CA THR A 178 -6.61 5.95 16.39
C THR A 178 -5.50 6.99 16.58
N LEU A 179 -4.27 6.57 16.89
CA LEU A 179 -3.11 7.46 16.97
C LEU A 179 -2.64 7.99 15.60
N GLY A 180 -3.21 7.48 14.50
CA GLY A 180 -2.88 7.92 13.16
C GLY A 180 -1.50 7.43 12.70
N LYS A 181 -0.73 8.29 12.02
CA LYS A 181 0.47 7.89 11.27
C LYS A 181 1.71 7.83 12.17
N VAL A 182 1.77 6.88 13.09
CA VAL A 182 2.89 6.66 14.04
C VAL A 182 3.47 5.26 13.91
N SER A 183 4.69 5.05 14.43
CA SER A 183 5.25 3.69 14.57
C SER A 183 4.45 2.90 15.61
N TYR A 184 4.30 1.58 15.43
CA TYR A 184 3.72 0.71 16.46
C TYR A 184 4.50 0.78 17.78
N GLU A 185 5.80 1.06 17.72
CA GLU A 185 6.67 1.20 18.88
C GLU A 185 6.40 2.45 19.71
N ASP A 186 5.70 3.44 19.15
CA ASP A 186 5.37 4.69 19.83
C ASP A 186 3.99 4.66 20.49
N VAL A 187 3.22 3.57 20.35
CA VAL A 187 1.81 3.50 20.76
C VAL A 187 1.64 3.76 22.26
N ASP A 188 2.37 3.03 23.10
CA ASP A 188 2.18 3.09 24.55
C ASP A 188 2.52 4.47 25.12
N ARG A 189 3.59 5.10 24.63
CA ARG A 189 4.02 6.43 25.09
C ARG A 189 3.10 7.56 24.64
N LEU A 190 2.38 7.37 23.53
CA LEU A 190 1.48 8.40 22.99
C LEU A 190 0.06 8.34 23.56
N LYS A 191 -0.31 7.25 24.23
CA LYS A 191 -1.65 7.03 24.79
C LYS A 191 -2.14 8.19 25.66
N GLY A 192 -1.29 8.76 26.51
CA GLY A 192 -1.63 9.87 27.40
C GLY A 192 -1.70 11.25 26.73
N LEU A 193 -1.21 11.37 25.49
CA LEU A 193 -1.18 12.61 24.70
C LEU A 193 -2.20 12.60 23.56
N ALA A 194 -2.84 11.46 23.35
CA ALA A 194 -3.71 11.23 22.21
C ALA A 194 -5.03 11.99 22.34
N VAL A 195 -5.45 12.58 21.22
CA VAL A 195 -6.83 13.06 21.08
C VAL A 195 -7.67 11.85 20.67
N THR A 196 -8.56 11.39 21.56
CA THR A 196 -9.37 10.17 21.36
C THR A 196 -10.81 10.43 20.93
N GLU A 197 -11.24 11.69 20.87
CA GLU A 197 -12.60 12.07 20.48
C GLU A 197 -12.86 11.79 19.00
N ASN A 198 -14.02 11.21 18.65
CA ASN A 198 -14.45 10.97 17.26
C ASN A 198 -13.45 10.19 16.37
N MET A 199 -12.62 9.34 16.98
CA MET A 199 -11.65 8.54 16.24
C MET A 199 -12.34 7.45 15.40
N ARG A 200 -11.79 7.21 14.21
CA ARG A 200 -12.39 6.29 13.23
C ARG A 200 -11.50 5.08 13.01
N ILE A 201 -12.10 3.89 13.06
CA ILE A 201 -11.41 2.63 12.75
C ILE A 201 -12.11 1.90 11.59
N PRO A 202 -11.36 1.12 10.79
CA PRO A 202 -11.94 0.18 9.85
C PRO A 202 -12.91 -0.81 10.53
N HIS A 203 -13.98 -1.18 9.84
CA HIS A 203 -14.97 -2.12 10.37
C HIS A 203 -14.35 -3.48 10.75
N PHE A 204 -13.39 -3.97 9.97
CA PHE A 204 -12.73 -5.24 10.25
C PHE A 204 -11.85 -5.23 11.49
N LEU A 205 -11.46 -4.06 12.00
CA LEU A 205 -10.75 -3.96 13.27
C LEU A 205 -11.69 -4.00 14.47
N GLN A 206 -12.99 -3.75 14.30
CA GLN A 206 -13.96 -3.73 15.42
C GLN A 206 -14.06 -5.09 16.13
N ASP A 207 -13.85 -6.18 15.40
CA ASP A 207 -13.76 -7.53 15.94
C ASP A 207 -12.29 -7.92 16.08
N HIS A 208 -11.73 -7.67 17.28
CA HIS A 208 -10.32 -7.91 17.54
C HIS A 208 -9.95 -9.39 17.38
N SER A 209 -10.75 -10.30 17.94
CA SER A 209 -10.50 -11.75 17.89
C SER A 209 -10.43 -12.23 16.45
N ARG A 210 -11.42 -11.83 15.63
CA ARG A 210 -11.44 -12.18 14.20
C ARG A 210 -10.28 -11.56 13.42
N TYR A 211 -9.88 -10.34 13.74
CA TYR A 211 -8.70 -9.73 13.12
C TYR A 211 -7.43 -10.51 13.45
N MET A 212 -7.26 -10.97 14.69
CA MET A 212 -6.13 -11.80 15.09
C MET A 212 -6.14 -13.18 14.38
N GLU A 213 -7.30 -13.82 14.24
CA GLU A 213 -7.44 -15.05 13.43
C GLU A 213 -6.96 -14.85 11.99
N HIS A 214 -7.29 -13.69 11.38
CA HIS A 214 -6.80 -13.36 10.05
C HIS A 214 -5.28 -13.16 10.00
N LEU A 215 -4.66 -12.62 11.05
CA LEU A 215 -3.20 -12.49 11.13
C LEU A 215 -2.51 -13.85 11.27
N GLU A 216 -3.06 -14.75 12.09
CA GLU A 216 -2.54 -16.13 12.20
C GLU A 216 -2.63 -16.84 10.85
N LYS A 217 -3.75 -16.71 10.15
CA LYS A 217 -3.90 -17.29 8.80
C LYS A 217 -2.89 -16.75 7.78
N ILE A 218 -2.40 -15.52 7.92
CA ILE A 218 -1.34 -14.96 7.06
C ILE A 218 0.01 -15.63 7.34
N MET A 219 0.21 -16.14 8.55
CA MET A 219 1.46 -16.74 9.00
C MET A 219 1.56 -18.25 8.70
N GLU A 220 0.44 -18.91 8.42
CA GLU A 220 0.35 -20.29 7.92
C GLU A 220 0.81 -20.44 6.46
#